data_AF-A0A8C7A1V3-F1
#
_entry.id   AF-A0A8C7A1V3-F1
#
_cell.length_a   1.000
_cell.length_b   1.000
_cell.length_c   1.000
_cell.angle_alpha   90.00
_cell.angle_beta   90.00
_cell.angle_gamma   90.00
#
_symmetry.space_group_name_H-M   'P 1'
#
loop_
_entity.id
_entity.type
_entity.pdbx_description
1 polymer ?
#
loop_
_entity_poly.entity_id
_entity_poly.type
_entity_poly.pdbx_seq_one_letter_code
_entity_poly.pdbx_strand_id
1 'polypeptide(L)' 'MFCHTEMVSSQPVPIAENGKKKKKKRTRATDHVPGKFEDLYKLTAELLGEGAYAKVQGAVSLQTGKEYAVKVSVK' A
#
# COMPACT_ATOMS: atom_id res chain seq x y z
N MET A 1 26.31 -24.34 -5.14
CA MET A 1 25.04 -24.42 -5.89
C MET A 1 24.36 -23.07 -5.78
N PHE A 2 24.49 -22.22 -6.80
CA PHE A 2 23.86 -20.91 -6.84
C PHE A 2 22.43 -21.09 -7.35
N CYS A 3 21.43 -20.87 -6.49
CA CYS A 3 20.05 -20.73 -6.96
C CYS A 3 19.95 -19.33 -7.60
N HIS A 4 19.87 -19.31 -8.93
CA HIS A 4 19.61 -18.10 -9.69
C HIS A 4 18.10 -17.85 -9.69
N THR A 5 17.65 -16.89 -8.89
CA THR A 5 16.29 -16.35 -9.02
C THR A 5 16.34 -15.30 -10.13
N GLU A 6 15.95 -15.71 -11.33
CA GLU A 6 15.58 -14.80 -12.42
C GLU A 6 14.46 -13.89 -11.93
N MET A 7 14.81 -12.67 -11.51
CA MET A 7 13.85 -11.59 -11.34
C MET A 7 13.60 -10.95 -12.71
N VAL A 8 12.68 -11.55 -13.47
CA VAL A 8 12.11 -10.89 -14.65
C VAL A 8 11.04 -9.90 -14.22
N SER A 9 11.07 -8.72 -14.84
CA SER A 9 9.96 -7.76 -14.98
C SER A 9 9.55 -6.91 -13.77
N SER A 10 10.02 -5.66 -13.76
CA SER A 10 9.20 -4.46 -14.04
C SER A 10 10.00 -3.21 -13.68
N GLN A 11 9.97 -2.20 -14.54
CA GLN A 11 10.58 -0.90 -14.26
C GLN A 11 10.16 -0.41 -12.86
N PRO A 12 11.10 -0.09 -11.96
CA PRO A 12 10.75 0.55 -10.71
C PRO A 12 10.22 1.94 -11.03
N VAL A 13 9.00 2.23 -10.57
CA VAL A 13 8.51 3.61 -10.46
C VAL A 13 9.57 4.42 -9.70
N PRO A 14 9.97 5.62 -10.18
CA PRO A 14 11.08 6.36 -9.61
C PRO A 14 10.73 6.84 -8.20
N ILE A 15 11.09 6.06 -7.19
CA ILE A 15 11.24 6.53 -5.83
C ILE A 15 12.61 7.21 -5.74
N ALA A 16 12.61 8.53 -5.78
CA ALA A 16 13.79 9.34 -5.55
C ALA A 16 14.45 8.93 -4.21
N GLU A 17 15.55 8.21 -4.29
CA GLU A 17 16.41 7.92 -3.15
C GLU A 17 17.07 9.23 -2.71
N ASN A 18 16.64 9.77 -1.58
CA ASN A 18 17.39 10.84 -0.92
C ASN A 18 17.48 10.56 0.58
N GLY A 19 18.61 9.97 0.96
CA GLY A 19 19.39 10.34 2.14
C GLY A 19 18.72 10.20 3.53
N LYS A 20 19.27 9.28 4.34
CA LYS A 20 19.41 9.32 5.81
C LYS A 20 18.75 10.51 6.57
N LYS A 21 17.43 10.55 6.87
CA LYS A 21 16.86 11.63 7.71
C LYS A 21 15.64 11.22 8.58
N LYS A 22 15.86 11.29 9.90
CA LYS A 22 14.96 11.63 11.03
C LYS A 22 13.46 11.29 10.91
N LYS A 23 12.95 10.48 11.84
CA LYS A 23 11.52 10.23 12.11
C LYS A 23 10.76 11.55 12.30
N LYS A 24 10.17 12.09 11.22
CA LYS A 24 9.31 13.27 11.27
C LYS A 24 7.99 12.84 11.92
N LYS A 25 7.71 13.29 13.14
CA LYS A 25 6.40 13.19 13.78
C LYS A 25 5.42 14.01 12.94
N ARG A 26 4.73 13.37 11.99
CA ARG A 26 3.69 14.02 11.19
C ARG A 26 2.45 14.12 12.06
N THR A 27 2.27 15.29 12.66
CA THR A 27 1.01 15.74 13.27
C THR A 27 -0.10 15.53 12.24
N ARG A 28 -0.97 14.54 12.49
CA ARG A 28 -2.02 14.14 11.55
C ARG A 28 -3.24 15.04 11.75
N ALA A 29 -3.13 16.28 11.28
CA ALA A 29 -4.31 17.09 10.99
C ALA A 29 -4.74 16.76 9.57
N THR A 30 -5.73 15.90 9.43
CA THR A 30 -6.72 15.97 8.35
C THR A 30 -7.87 15.04 8.74
N ASP A 31 -8.82 15.60 9.46
CA ASP A 31 -10.21 15.16 9.42
C ASP A 31 -10.76 15.54 8.04
N HIS A 32 -10.24 14.90 7.00
CA HIS A 32 -11.02 14.73 5.79
C HIS A 32 -11.55 13.31 5.94
N VAL A 33 -12.77 13.22 6.48
CA VAL A 33 -13.65 12.09 6.22
C VAL A 33 -14.36 12.42 4.91
N PRO A 34 -13.80 12.10 3.72
CA PRO A 34 -14.70 11.63 2.68
C PRO A 34 -15.31 10.32 3.21
N GLY A 35 -16.43 9.85 2.67
CA GLY A 35 -17.12 8.67 3.14
C GLY A 35 -16.19 7.48 3.46
N LYS A 36 -16.71 6.53 4.26
CA LYS A 36 -16.04 5.26 4.60
C LYS A 36 -15.18 4.76 3.44
N PHE A 37 -14.03 4.15 3.72
CA PHE A 37 -13.11 3.63 2.70
C PHE A 37 -13.83 2.86 1.56
N GLU A 38 -14.88 2.12 1.92
CA GLU A 38 -15.78 1.35 1.04
C GLU A 38 -16.49 2.17 -0.06
N ASP A 39 -16.69 3.47 0.15
CA ASP A 39 -17.36 4.39 -0.79
C ASP A 39 -16.45 4.79 -1.97
N LEU A 40 -15.15 4.94 -1.70
CA LEU A 40 -14.16 5.33 -2.73
C LEU A 40 -13.42 4.12 -3.31
N TYR A 41 -13.29 3.05 -2.51
CA TYR A 41 -12.50 1.87 -2.85
C TYR A 41 -13.23 0.58 -2.44
N LYS A 42 -13.22 -0.41 -3.34
CA LYS A 42 -13.68 -1.77 -3.03
C LYS A 42 -12.50 -2.65 -2.70
N LEU A 43 -12.49 -3.28 -1.52
CA LEU A 43 -11.51 -4.31 -1.18
C LEU A 43 -11.75 -5.54 -2.06
N THR A 44 -10.69 -6.09 -2.62
CA THR A 44 -10.72 -7.37 -3.32
C THR A 44 -10.46 -8.49 -2.31
N ALA A 45 -10.85 -9.73 -2.66
CA ALA A 45 -10.54 -10.90 -1.82
C ALA A 45 -9.04 -11.25 -1.85
N GLU A 46 -8.24 -10.56 -2.66
CA GLU A 46 -6.82 -10.80 -2.80
C GLU A 46 -6.04 -10.28 -1.59
N LEU A 47 -5.37 -11.19 -0.90
CA LEU A 47 -4.48 -10.87 0.20
C LEU A 47 -3.06 -10.76 -0.35
N LEU A 48 -2.56 -9.53 -0.46
CA LEU A 48 -1.22 -9.25 -0.98
C LEU A 48 -0.12 -9.53 0.05
N GLY A 49 -0.48 -9.59 1.33
CA GLY A 49 0.47 -9.96 2.37
C GLY A 49 -0.12 -10.02 3.77
N GLU A 50 0.48 -10.88 4.59
CA GLU A 50 0.16 -11.06 6.00
C GLU A 50 1.33 -10.61 6.86
N GLY A 51 1.02 -9.89 7.94
CA GLY A 51 2.00 -9.45 8.92
C GLY A 51 1.45 -9.59 10.34
N ALA A 52 2.33 -9.51 11.33
CA ALA A 52 1.99 -9.74 12.73
C ALA A 52 0.92 -8.76 13.30
N TYR A 53 0.84 -7.54 12.77
CA TYR A 53 -0.06 -6.49 13.26
C TYR A 53 -0.89 -5.83 12.15
N ALA A 54 -0.79 -6.33 10.93
CA ALA A 54 -1.47 -5.76 9.78
C ALA A 54 -1.59 -6.78 8.66
N LYS A 55 -2.66 -6.64 7.88
CA LYS A 55 -2.84 -7.35 6.63
C LYS A 55 -2.86 -6.38 5.47
N VAL A 56 -2.28 -6.76 4.35
CA VAL A 56 -2.33 -5.98 3.11
C VAL A 56 -3.32 -6.66 2.18
N GLN A 57 -4.40 -5.94 1.86
CA GLN A 57 -5.45 -6.44 0.97
C GLN A 57 -5.46 -5.59 -0.30
N GLY A 58 -5.75 -6.23 -1.43
CA GLY A 58 -5.99 -5.52 -2.68
C GLY A 58 -7.26 -4.67 -2.59
N ALA A 59 -7.29 -3.57 -3.31
CA ALA A 59 -8.47 -2.73 -3.46
C ALA A 59 -8.49 -2.08 -4.84
N VAL A 60 -9.69 -1.77 -5.33
CA VAL A 60 -9.91 -1.05 -6.59
C VAL A 60 -10.64 0.25 -6.32
N SER A 61 -10.18 1.34 -6.94
CA SER A 61 -10.88 2.63 -6.88
C SER A 61 -12.13 2.60 -7.74
N LEU A 62 -13.29 2.99 -7.20
CA LEU A 62 -14.52 3.05 -7.99
C LEU A 62 -14.48 4.17 -9.04
N GLN A 63 -13.71 5.24 -8.80
CA GLN A 63 -13.66 6.41 -9.68
C GLN A 63 -12.73 6.22 -10.89
N THR A 64 -11.60 5.56 -10.67
CA THR A 64 -10.54 5.45 -11.69
C THR A 64 -10.31 4.03 -12.18
N GLY A 65 -10.91 3.02 -11.51
CA GLY A 65 -10.69 1.60 -11.82
C GLY A 65 -9.28 1.10 -11.50
N LYS A 66 -8.42 1.93 -10.90
CA LYS A 66 -7.04 1.55 -10.58
C LYS A 66 -6.98 0.64 -9.36
N GLU A 67 -6.07 -0.31 -9.42
CA GLU A 67 -5.74 -1.24 -8.34
C GLU A 67 -4.73 -0.61 -7.36
N TYR A 68 -4.97 -0.85 -6.08
CA TYR A 68 -4.21 -0.32 -4.96
C TYR A 68 -4.03 -1.39 -3.88
N ALA A 69 -2.93 -1.29 -3.15
CA ALA A 69 -2.69 -2.09 -1.95
C ALA A 69 -3.05 -1.30 -0.69
N VAL A 70 -3.90 -1.87 0.15
CA VAL A 70 -4.39 -1.22 1.37
C VAL A 70 -3.84 -1.95 2.58
N LYS A 71 -3.14 -1.22 3.45
CA LYS A 71 -2.69 -1.74 4.74
C LYS A 71 -3.79 -1.59 5.78
N VAL A 72 -4.40 -2.71 6.16
CA VAL A 72 -5.37 -2.79 7.24
C VAL A 72 -4.64 -3.15 8.53
N SER A 73 -4.43 -2.16 9.39
CA SER A 73 -3.88 -2.37 10.72
C SER A 73 -4.93 -3.00 11.63
N VAL A 74 -4.55 -4.08 12.32
CA VAL A 74 -5.37 -4.66 13.39
C VAL A 74 -5.31 -3.70 14.57
N LYS A 75 -6.47 -3.38 15.14
CA LYS A 75 -6.60 -2.36 16.20
C LYS A 75 -6.17 -2.91 17.55
#